data_AF-A0A941WQC3-F1
#
_entry.id   AF-A0A941WQC3-F1
#
_cell.length_a   1.000
_cell.length_b   1.000
_cell.length_c   1.000
_cell.angle_alpha   90.00
_cell.angle_beta   90.00
_cell.angle_gamma   90.00
#
_symmetry.space_group_name_H-M   'P 1'
#
loop_
_entity.id
_entity.type
_entity.pdbx_description
1 polymer ?
#
loop_
_entity_poly.entity_id
_entity_poly.type
_entity_poly.pdbx_seq_one_letter_code
_entity_poly.pdbx_strand_id
1 'polypeptide(L)'
;TARLAGANPCPPMMLGVGVGGTFERVAELAKEALVVLRQGPHPDPYYDALERELTQRVNALGVGPQGFGGKTTALSVRIKAAPTHIAGLPVAVNVGCHVTRHASAIL
;
A
#
# COMPACT_ATOMS: atom_id res chain seq x y z
N THR A 1 -0.40 4.59 -9.78
CA THR A 1 -0.61 3.13 -9.71
C THR A 1 -2.07 2.74 -9.54
N ALA A 2 -2.77 3.14 -8.46
CA ALA A 2 -4.17 2.74 -8.22
C ALA A 2 -5.13 3.03 -9.40
N ARG A 3 -5.05 4.22 -10.00
CA ARG A 3 -5.85 4.58 -11.19
C ARG A 3 -5.59 3.65 -12.38
N LEU A 4 -4.34 3.24 -12.60
CA LEU A 4 -3.96 2.33 -13.68
C LEU A 4 -4.44 0.90 -13.39
N ALA A 5 -4.39 0.47 -12.14
CA ALA A 5 -4.86 -0.85 -11.72
C ALA A 5 -6.38 -0.99 -11.87
N GLY A 6 -7.13 0.08 -11.57
CA GLY A 6 -8.59 0.12 -11.74
C GLY A 6 -9.28 -1.05 -11.03
N ALA A 7 -10.13 -1.76 -11.76
CA ALA A 7 -10.89 -2.90 -11.27
C ALA A 7 -10.09 -4.23 -11.22
N ASN A 8 -8.95 -4.29 -11.93
CA ASN A 8 -8.22 -5.55 -12.18
C ASN A 8 -7.76 -6.28 -10.90
N PRO A 9 -7.30 -5.61 -9.83
CA PRO A 9 -6.92 -6.32 -8.60
C PRO A 9 -8.13 -6.63 -7.70
N CYS A 10 -9.34 -6.71 -8.25
CA CYS A 10 -10.58 -7.01 -7.51
C CYS A 10 -10.70 -6.16 -6.22
N PRO A 11 -10.85 -4.82 -6.31
CA PRO A 11 -10.99 -3.98 -5.12
C PRO A 11 -12.20 -4.40 -4.26
N PRO A 12 -12.22 -4.14 -2.93
CA PRO A 12 -11.31 -3.27 -2.20
C PRO A 12 -9.88 -3.82 -2.04
N MET A 13 -8.88 -3.04 -2.44
CA MET A 13 -7.47 -3.44 -2.41
C MET A 13 -6.76 -3.03 -1.11
N MET A 14 -5.68 -3.73 -0.78
CA MET A 14 -4.68 -3.31 0.18
C MET A 14 -3.43 -2.89 -0.57
N LEU A 15 -2.83 -1.77 -0.19
CA LEU A 15 -1.65 -1.23 -0.87
C LEU A 15 -0.47 -1.19 0.09
N GLY A 16 0.63 -1.86 -0.27
CA GLY A 16 1.92 -1.72 0.39
C GLY A 16 2.83 -0.82 -0.44
N VAL A 17 3.42 0.20 0.18
CA VAL A 17 4.30 1.17 -0.48
C VAL A 17 5.68 1.10 0.15
N GLY A 18 6.68 0.82 -0.67
CA GLY A 18 8.10 0.91 -0.31
C GLY A 18 8.66 2.24 -0.78
N VAL A 19 9.43 2.93 0.08
CA VAL A 19 10.10 4.19 -0.25
C VAL A 19 11.57 4.12 0.16
N GLY A 20 12.48 4.35 -0.77
CA GLY A 20 13.92 4.32 -0.54
C GLY A 20 14.53 2.91 -0.55
N GLY A 21 15.75 2.76 -0.05
CA GLY A 21 16.60 1.58 -0.27
C GLY A 21 17.20 1.53 -1.68
N THR A 22 17.63 0.34 -2.10
CA THR A 22 17.98 0.01 -3.50
C THR A 22 16.73 -0.40 -4.30
N PHE A 23 16.89 -0.66 -5.59
CA PHE A 23 15.80 -1.10 -6.45
C PHE A 23 15.17 -2.44 -6.01
N GLU A 24 16.00 -3.37 -5.56
CA GLU A 24 15.56 -4.67 -5.02
C GLU A 24 14.87 -4.48 -3.67
N ARG A 25 15.50 -3.68 -2.79
CA ARG A 25 14.99 -3.45 -1.44
C ARG A 25 13.65 -2.74 -1.43
N VAL A 26 13.40 -1.80 -2.35
CA VAL A 26 12.11 -1.10 -2.37
C VAL A 26 10.94 -2.02 -2.69
N ALA A 27 11.14 -3.01 -3.57
CA ALA A 27 10.11 -3.99 -3.90
C ALA A 27 9.82 -4.90 -2.69
N GLU A 28 10.86 -5.32 -1.98
CA GLU A 28 10.74 -6.08 -0.74
C GLU A 28 9.99 -5.28 0.34
N LEU A 29 10.36 -4.01 0.56
CA LEU A 29 9.69 -3.12 1.51
C LEU A 29 8.20 -2.95 1.17
N ALA A 30 7.86 -2.79 -0.11
CA ALA A 30 6.47 -2.69 -0.55
C ALA A 30 5.68 -3.99 -0.27
N LYS A 31 6.31 -5.16 -0.49
CA LYS A 31 5.70 -6.46 -0.17
C LYS A 31 5.54 -6.63 1.34
N GLU A 32 6.57 -6.31 2.12
CA GLU A 32 6.52 -6.34 3.56
C GLU A 32 5.39 -5.44 4.07
N ALA A 33 5.32 -4.18 3.59
CA ALA A 33 4.28 -3.19 3.94
C ALA A 33 2.86 -3.73 3.68
N LEU A 34 2.67 -4.46 2.57
CA LEU A 34 1.39 -5.05 2.20
C LEU A 34 0.94 -6.15 3.18
N VAL A 35 1.88 -6.98 3.65
CA VAL A 35 1.55 -8.15 4.49
C VAL A 35 1.69 -7.88 5.99
N VAL A 36 2.17 -6.70 6.40
CA VAL A 36 2.27 -6.33 7.83
C VAL A 36 0.91 -6.51 8.47
N LEU A 37 0.85 -7.24 9.58
CA LEU A 37 -0.32 -7.33 10.45
C LEU A 37 -0.29 -6.22 11.51
N ARG A 38 -0.14 -4.96 11.08
CA ARG A 38 -0.20 -3.82 12.01
C ARG A 38 -1.65 -3.55 12.38
N GLN A 39 -1.93 -3.55 13.67
CA GLN A 39 -3.15 -2.97 14.23
C GLN A 39 -2.87 -1.52 14.59
N GLY A 40 -3.69 -0.59 14.11
CA GLY A 40 -3.55 0.83 14.41
C GLY A 40 -2.61 1.63 13.48
N PRO A 41 -2.32 2.88 13.86
CA PRO A 41 -1.60 3.86 13.04
C PRO A 41 -0.14 3.49 12.82
N HIS A 42 0.50 4.16 11.85
CA HIS A 42 1.95 4.07 11.69
C HIS A 42 2.66 4.71 12.90
N PRO A 43 3.75 4.13 13.43
CA PRO A 43 4.46 4.66 14.61
C PRO A 43 5.08 6.05 14.36
N ASP A 44 5.55 6.29 13.14
CA ASP A 44 5.96 7.62 12.68
C ASP A 44 4.72 8.44 12.24
N PRO A 45 4.44 9.60 12.88
CA PRO A 45 3.29 10.46 12.57
C PRO A 45 3.26 10.98 11.13
N TYR A 46 4.42 11.19 10.51
CA TYR A 46 4.50 11.66 9.12
C TYR A 46 3.93 10.60 8.18
N TYR A 47 4.38 9.35 8.32
CA TYR A 47 3.88 8.25 7.51
C TYR A 47 2.44 7.88 7.86
N ASP A 48 1.99 8.05 9.11
CA ASP A 48 0.59 7.82 9.47
C ASP A 48 -0.35 8.79 8.75
N ALA A 49 -0.01 10.09 8.75
CA ALA A 49 -0.76 11.10 8.03
C ALA A 49 -0.78 10.80 6.52
N LEU A 50 0.36 10.41 5.96
CA LEU A 50 0.48 10.09 4.53
C LEU A 50 -0.31 8.83 4.14
N GLU A 51 -0.29 7.77 4.95
CA GLU A 51 -1.11 6.57 4.73
C GLU A 51 -2.60 6.88 4.70
N ARG A 52 -3.07 7.73 5.63
CA ARG A 52 -4.47 8.18 5.68
C ARG A 52 -4.83 9.01 4.45
N GLU A 53 -4.00 9.99 4.10
CA GLU A 53 -4.19 10.84 2.92
C GLU A 53 -4.24 10.00 1.64
N LEU A 54 -3.28 9.09 1.45
CA LEU A 54 -3.22 8.24 0.26
C LEU A 54 -4.42 7.29 0.18
N THR A 55 -4.87 6.73 1.31
CA THR A 55 -6.06 5.88 1.35
C THR A 55 -7.31 6.67 0.94
N GLN A 56 -7.47 7.90 1.44
CA GLN A 56 -8.56 8.80 1.03
C GLN A 56 -8.48 9.15 -0.45
N ARG A 57 -7.29 9.49 -0.96
CA ARG A 57 -7.07 9.82 -2.38
C ARG A 57 -7.38 8.66 -3.30
N VAL A 58 -6.99 7.44 -2.93
CA VAL A 58 -7.32 6.23 -3.70
C VAL A 58 -8.82 5.98 -3.71
N ASN A 59 -9.49 6.17 -2.58
CA ASN A 59 -10.95 6.04 -2.49
C ASN A 59 -11.69 7.12 -3.30
N ALA A 60 -11.15 8.35 -3.36
CA ALA A 60 -11.68 9.43 -4.17
C ALA A 60 -11.56 9.20 -5.69
N LEU A 61 -10.81 8.18 -6.14
CA LEU A 61 -10.78 7.80 -7.56
C LEU A 61 -12.13 7.25 -8.05
N GLY A 62 -13.03 6.83 -7.14
CA GLY A 62 -14.37 6.39 -7.50
C GLY A 62 -14.43 5.06 -8.25
N VAL A 63 -13.36 4.27 -8.28
CA VAL A 63 -13.34 2.91 -8.88
C VAL A 63 -14.29 1.99 -8.11
N GLY A 64 -14.23 2.05 -6.77
CA GLY A 64 -15.09 1.30 -5.87
C GLY A 64 -14.90 -0.22 -5.91
N PRO A 65 -15.73 -0.97 -5.16
CA PRO A 65 -15.63 -2.42 -5.07
C PRO A 65 -15.83 -3.09 -6.44
N GLN A 66 -14.93 -4.00 -6.80
CA GLN A 66 -14.85 -4.70 -8.09
C GLN A 66 -14.86 -3.79 -9.34
N GLY A 67 -14.71 -2.47 -9.19
CA GLY A 67 -14.79 -1.52 -10.31
C GLY A 67 -16.19 -1.03 -10.66
N PHE A 68 -17.22 -1.35 -9.87
CA PHE A 68 -18.60 -0.90 -10.12
C PHE A 68 -18.91 0.53 -9.66
N GLY A 69 -17.88 1.28 -9.26
CA GLY A 69 -18.04 2.58 -8.63
C GLY A 69 -18.31 2.48 -7.14
N GLY A 70 -18.32 3.63 -6.47
CA GLY A 70 -18.58 3.73 -5.02
C GLY A 70 -17.41 4.29 -4.23
N LYS A 71 -17.51 4.21 -2.90
CA LYS A 71 -16.64 4.94 -1.97
C LYS A 71 -15.36 4.19 -1.58
N THR A 72 -15.34 2.87 -1.71
CA THR A 72 -14.29 2.02 -1.13
C THR A 72 -13.53 1.27 -2.22
N THR A 73 -12.47 1.90 -2.72
CA THR A 73 -11.53 1.32 -3.67
C THR A 73 -10.38 0.60 -2.95
N ALA A 74 -9.90 1.16 -1.84
CA ALA A 74 -8.86 0.57 -1.01
C ALA A 74 -9.28 0.57 0.47
N LEU A 75 -8.93 -0.52 1.16
CA LEU A 75 -9.10 -0.64 2.61
C LEU A 75 -7.95 0.02 3.37
N SER A 76 -6.74 -0.02 2.81
CA SER A 76 -5.56 0.54 3.44
C SER A 76 -4.45 0.84 2.43
N VAL A 77 -3.69 1.87 2.75
CA VAL A 77 -2.34 2.11 2.24
C VAL A 77 -1.39 1.99 3.43
N ARG A 78 -0.32 1.21 3.30
CA ARG A 78 0.71 1.04 4.32
C ARG A 78 2.07 1.37 3.73
N ILE A 79 2.88 2.11 4.47
CA ILE A 79 4.19 2.57 4.01
C ILE A 79 5.28 1.92 4.85
N LYS A 80 6.34 1.47 4.17
CA LYS A 80 7.64 1.20 4.77
C LYS A 80 8.69 2.03 4.04
N ALA A 81 9.48 2.76 4.81
CA ALA A 81 10.56 3.58 4.29
C ALA A 81 11.93 3.08 4.76
N ALA A 82 12.95 3.30 3.93
CA ALA A 82 14.34 3.06 4.26
C ALA A 82 15.21 4.21 3.73
N PRO A 83 16.39 4.45 4.33
CA PRO A 83 17.36 5.38 3.78
C PRO A 83 17.73 5.03 2.34
N THR A 84 18.07 6.03 1.53
CA THR A 84 18.52 5.84 0.15
C THR A 84 19.56 6.91 -0.22
N HIS A 85 20.25 6.69 -1.33
CA HIS A 85 21.25 7.62 -1.84
C HIS A 85 20.58 8.89 -2.39
N ILE A 86 21.08 10.08 -2.08
CA ILE A 86 20.43 11.36 -2.45
C ILE A 86 20.11 11.50 -3.96
N ALA A 87 20.92 10.88 -4.83
CA ALA A 87 20.72 10.90 -6.27
C ALA A 87 19.54 10.04 -6.77
N GLY A 88 18.88 9.27 -5.91
CA GLY A 88 17.74 8.43 -6.29
C GLY A 88 16.75 8.22 -5.15
N LEU A 89 15.48 8.06 -5.50
CA LEU A 89 14.44 7.67 -4.54
C LEU A 89 13.58 6.58 -5.17
N PRO A 90 13.98 5.30 -5.04
CA PRO A 90 13.15 4.19 -5.49
C PRO A 90 11.81 4.20 -4.74
N VAL A 91 10.72 4.00 -5.46
CA VAL A 91 9.38 3.86 -4.89
C VAL A 91 8.67 2.70 -5.57
N ALA A 92 8.12 1.79 -4.79
CA ALA A 92 7.36 0.64 -5.29
C ALA A 92 6.00 0.56 -4.60
N VAL A 93 4.99 0.10 -5.35
CA VAL A 93 3.64 -0.13 -4.84
C VAL A 93 3.26 -1.58 -5.13
N ASN A 94 3.00 -2.34 -4.08
CA ASN A 94 2.50 -3.70 -4.13
C ASN A 94 0.99 -3.70 -3.86
N VAL A 95 0.22 -4.41 -4.69
CA VAL A 95 -1.24 -4.43 -4.64
C VAL A 95 -1.73 -5.80 -4.19
N GLY A 96 -2.38 -5.84 -3.03
CA GLY A 96 -3.15 -6.98 -2.55
C GLY A 96 -4.60 -6.86 -2.99
N CYS A 97 -5.12 -7.89 -3.66
CA CYS A 97 -6.52 -7.98 -4.05
C CYS A 97 -7.44 -8.29 -2.86
N HIS A 98 -8.74 -8.37 -3.11
CA HIS A 98 -9.73 -8.83 -2.12
C HIS A 98 -9.37 -10.19 -1.49
N VAL A 99 -8.74 -11.09 -2.26
CA VAL A 99 -8.25 -12.40 -1.77
C VAL A 99 -6.87 -12.25 -1.16
N THR A 100 -6.74 -11.36 -0.16
CA THR A 100 -5.48 -11.15 0.55
C THR A 100 -5.19 -12.35 1.45
N ARG A 101 -4.13 -13.09 1.14
CA ARG A 101 -3.76 -14.34 1.83
C ARG A 101 -2.38 -14.19 2.44
N HIS A 102 -2.32 -14.29 3.76
CA HIS A 102 -1.11 -14.25 4.55
C HIS A 102 -1.39 -14.87 5.93
N ALA A 103 -0.36 -15.47 6.53
CA ALA A 103 -0.41 -16.06 7.86
C ALA A 103 0.95 -15.88 8.54
N SER A 104 0.96 -15.87 9.86
CA SER A 104 2.17 -15.82 10.68
C SER A 104 2.00 -16.75 11.88
N ALA A 105 3.09 -17.40 12.28
CA ALA A 105 3.15 -18.22 13.49
C ALA A 105 4.41 -17.86 14.29
N ILE A 106 4.32 -17.94 15.61
CA ILE A 106 5.45 -17.90 16.54
C ILE A 106 5.59 -19.32 17.07
N LEU A 107 6.79 -19.89 16.93
CA LEU A 107 7.10 -21.26 17.35
C LEU A 107 7.64 -21.29 18.78
#